data_AF-A0A7Y8IT83-F1
#
_entry.id   AF-A0A7Y8IT83-F1
#
_cell.length_a   1.000
_cell.length_b   1.000
_cell.length_c   1.000
_cell.angle_alpha   90.00
_cell.angle_beta   90.00
_cell.angle_gamma   90.00
#
_symmetry.space_group_name_H-M   'P 1'
#
loop_
_entity.id
_entity.type
_entity.pdbx_description
1 polymer ?
#
loop_
_entity_poly.entity_id
_entity_poly.type
_entity_poly.pdbx_seq_one_letter_code
_entity_poly.pdbx_strand_id
1 'polypeptide(L)' 'MATSNGWFAVRPSGTEDVYKFYAESLKSKEHLIQIQKEANAIIDSLLN' A
#
# COMPACT_ATOMS: atom_id res chain seq x y z
N MET A 1 -6.18 3.34 1.57
CA MET A 1 -6.03 4.67 2.21
C MET A 1 -5.72 5.70 1.13
N ALA A 2 -6.23 6.92 1.24
CA ALA A 2 -5.97 7.98 0.27
C ALA A 2 -5.67 9.31 0.98
N THR A 3 -4.79 10.11 0.37
CA THR A 3 -4.47 11.48 0.74
C THR A 3 -4.56 12.35 -0.51
N SER A 4 -4.43 13.68 -0.36
CA SER A 4 -4.44 14.59 -1.51
C SER A 4 -3.33 14.33 -2.54
N ASN A 5 -2.28 13.60 -2.18
CA ASN A 5 -1.06 13.47 -3.00
C ASN A 5 -0.71 12.02 -3.37
N GLY A 6 -1.55 11.07 -3.01
CA GLY A 6 -1.31 9.65 -3.27
C GLY A 6 -2.22 8.74 -2.48
N TRP A 7 -2.21 7.48 -2.85
CA TRP A 7 -3.08 6.46 -2.27
C TRP A 7 -2.41 5.09 -2.32
N PHE A 8 -2.93 4.17 -1.50
CA PHE A 8 -2.66 2.75 -1.63
C PHE A 8 -3.91 1.91 -1.37
N ALA A 9 -3.96 0.73 -1.95
CA ALA A 9 -5.00 -0.27 -1.76
C ALA A 9 -4.39 -1.67 -1.63
N VAL A 10 -5.00 -2.48 -0.77
CA VAL A 10 -4.61 -3.87 -0.52
C VAL A 10 -5.84 -4.74 -0.68
N ARG A 11 -5.70 -5.84 -1.41
CA ARG A 11 -6.75 -6.85 -1.52
C ARG A 11 -6.14 -8.24 -1.33
N PRO A 12 -6.60 -9.03 -0.33
CA PRO A 12 -6.20 -10.42 -0.23
C PRO A 12 -6.68 -11.22 -1.45
N SER A 13 -5.85 -12.13 -1.93
CA SER A 13 -6.27 -13.10 -2.94
C SER A 13 -7.30 -14.05 -2.34
N GLY A 14 -8.25 -14.49 -3.17
CA GLY A 14 -9.27 -15.46 -2.74
C GLY A 14 -8.86 -16.91 -2.97
N THR A 15 -7.74 -17.16 -3.64
CA THR A 15 -7.32 -18.50 -4.10
C THR A 15 -5.91 -18.90 -3.67
N GLU A 16 -5.09 -17.93 -3.28
CA GLU A 16 -3.68 -18.12 -2.93
C GLU A 16 -3.41 -17.34 -1.64
N ASP A 17 -2.43 -17.77 -0.84
CA ASP A 17 -2.01 -17.06 0.37
C ASP A 17 -1.09 -15.88 0.03
N VAL A 18 -1.65 -14.93 -0.72
CA VAL A 18 -0.98 -13.71 -1.19
C VAL A 18 -1.98 -12.56 -1.19
N TYR A 19 -1.49 -11.32 -1.24
CA TYR A 19 -2.31 -10.14 -1.47
C TYR A 19 -1.79 -9.34 -2.67
N LYS A 20 -2.69 -8.56 -3.29
CA LYS A 20 -2.33 -7.58 -4.31
C LYS A 20 -2.26 -6.20 -3.69
N PHE A 21 -1.12 -5.54 -3.91
CA PHE A 21 -0.83 -4.20 -3.44
C PHE A 21 -0.78 -3.22 -4.60
N TYR A 22 -1.47 -2.10 -4.47
CA TYR A 22 -1.48 -1.02 -5.44
C TYR A 22 -1.16 0.29 -4.73
N ALA A 23 -0.28 1.12 -5.30
CA ALA A 23 -0.01 2.46 -4.79
C ALA A 23 0.32 3.42 -5.92
N GLU A 24 -0.01 4.69 -5.70
CA GLU A 24 0.28 5.78 -6.62
C GLU A 24 0.68 7.03 -5.84
N SER A 25 1.59 7.80 -6.45
CA SER A 25 2.05 9.10 -5.96
C SER A 25 1.87 10.13 -7.06
N LEU A 26 1.28 11.26 -6.70
CA LEU A 26 1.13 12.42 -7.59
C LEU A 26 2.29 13.42 -7.48
N LYS A 27 3.31 13.13 -6.65
CA LYS A 27 4.45 14.03 -6.41
C LYS A 27 5.73 13.56 -7.10
N SER A 28 6.20 12.38 -6.72
CA SER A 28 7.46 11.82 -7.20
C SER A 28 7.57 10.33 -6.87
N LYS A 29 8.63 9.70 -7.37
CA LYS A 29 8.97 8.31 -7.08
C LYS A 29 9.40 8.12 -5.63
N GLU A 30 10.11 9.08 -5.04
CA GLU A 30 10.53 9.04 -3.63
C GLU A 30 9.31 9.05 -2.71
N HIS A 31 8.30 9.86 -3.04
CA HIS A 31 7.04 9.87 -2.33
C HIS A 31 6.27 8.55 -2.49
N LEU A 32 6.31 7.90 -3.66
CA LEU A 32 5.73 6.58 -3.85
C LEU A 32 6.39 5.53 -2.95
N ILE A 33 7.72 5.56 -2.83
CA ILE A 33 8.47 4.67 -1.94
C ILE A 33 8.06 4.90 -0.48
N GLN A 34 7.82 6.15 -0.08
CA GLN A 34 7.34 6.47 1.26
C GLN A 34 5.93 5.89 1.52
N ILE A 35 5.00 6.04 0.57
CA ILE A 35 3.66 5.44 0.64
C ILE A 35 3.77 3.92 0.80
N GLN A 36 4.64 3.26 0.03
CA GLN A 36 4.86 1.81 0.11
C GLN A 36 5.39 1.37 1.49
N LYS A 37 6.33 2.11 2.07
CA LYS A 37 6.88 1.83 3.40
C LYS A 37 5.80 1.94 4.49
N GLU A 38 5.03 3.02 4.49
CA GLU A 38 3.96 3.23 5.45
C GLU A 38 2.87 2.18 5.32
N ALA A 39 2.51 1.82 4.08
CA ALA A 39 1.50 0.80 3.86
C ALA A 39 1.94 -0.58 4.33
N ASN A 40 3.21 -0.97 4.14
CA ASN A 40 3.74 -2.23 4.69
C ASN A 40 3.63 -2.27 6.22
N ALA A 41 4.00 -1.19 6.91
CA ALA A 41 3.88 -1.13 8.37
C ALA A 41 2.43 -1.30 8.86
N ILE A 42 1.46 -0.76 8.11
CA ILE A 42 0.03 -0.94 8.40
C ILE A 42 -0.41 -2.38 8.14
N ILE A 43 -0.01 -2.97 7.01
CA ILE A 43 -0.34 -4.37 6.69
C ILE A 43 0.20 -5.31 7.76
N ASP A 44 1.45 -5.13 8.17
CA ASP A 44 2.10 -5.91 9.23
C ASP A 44 1.33 -5.79 10.57
N SER A 45 0.77 -4.61 10.86
CA SER A 45 -0.05 -4.40 12.06
C SER A 45 -1.44 -5.07 12.00
N LEU A 46 -1.95 -5.36 10.80
CA LEU A 46 -3.28 -5.96 10.59
C LEU A 46 -3.24 -7.49 10.46
N LEU A 47 -2.08 -8.05 10.09
CA LEU A 47 -1.87 -9.48 9.89
C LEU A 47 -1.23 -10.20 11.09
N ASN A 48 -0.84 -9.45 12.13
CA ASN A 48 -0.45 -9.97 13.45
C ASN A 48 -1.66 -10.04 14.38
#